data_AF-W7DC81-F1
#
_entry.id   AF-W7DC81-F1
#
_cell.length_a   1.000
_cell.length_b   1.000
_cell.length_c   1.000
_cell.angle_alpha   90.00
_cell.angle_beta   90.00
_cell.angle_gamma   90.00
#
_symmetry.space_group_name_H-M   'P 1'
#
loop_
_entity.id
_entity.type
_entity.pdbx_description
1 polymer ?
#
loop_
_entity_poly.entity_id
_entity_poly.type
_entity_poly.pdbx_seq_one_letter_code
_entity_poly.pdbx_strand_id
1 'polypeptide(L)'
;MEPFTLTQQGLAYDGEPLIVPIPVFDTTIMIGDVKQRAKTDYVIMLQADGFKFGKSGLMSPNATPYSSLPIWGQQKSYKNEDVLHLLQDNESQLRQLAFFYQYVKAFLQVLISAVLVFVIALVSIPFGRGAGVRYQQLWMFASYGLTLPLAIKTILKLTGFFIPYFTMIYWFSVIIFVFLTINTLKRNEIKANFHKK
;
A
#
# COMPACT_ATOMS: atom_id res chain seq x y z
N MET A 1 -38.40 5.75 -5.28
CA MET A 1 -37.94 5.60 -3.89
C MET A 1 -36.52 6.15 -3.82
N GLU A 2 -36.24 7.05 -2.88
CA GLU A 2 -34.87 7.56 -2.71
C GLU A 2 -33.96 6.40 -2.27
N PRO A 3 -32.81 6.18 -2.93
CA PRO A 3 -32.01 4.96 -2.71
C PRO A 3 -31.30 4.92 -1.35
N PHE A 4 -31.09 6.07 -0.69
CA PHE A 4 -30.58 6.13 0.68
C PHE A 4 -30.94 7.47 1.34
N THR A 5 -31.13 7.45 2.66
CA THR A 5 -31.23 8.65 3.50
C THR A 5 -30.31 8.48 4.71
N LEU A 6 -29.37 9.41 4.88
CA LEU A 6 -28.42 9.39 5.99
C LEU A 6 -28.81 10.44 7.03
N THR A 7 -29.01 10.02 8.27
CA THR A 7 -29.34 10.87 9.42
C THR A 7 -28.32 10.66 10.54
N GLN A 8 -28.28 11.56 11.53
CA GLN A 8 -27.41 11.40 12.69
C GLN A 8 -27.70 10.13 13.49
N GLN A 9 -28.95 9.66 13.43
CA GLN A 9 -29.44 8.47 14.12
C GLN A 9 -29.20 7.18 13.35
N GLY A 10 -29.02 7.24 12.03
CA GLY A 10 -28.91 6.02 11.23
C GLY A 10 -28.94 6.24 9.72
N LEU A 11 -28.59 5.18 9.00
CA LEU A 11 -28.70 5.07 7.56
C LEU A 11 -29.95 4.27 7.20
N ALA A 12 -30.89 4.89 6.49
CA ALA A 12 -31.99 4.20 5.83
C ALA A 12 -31.57 3.85 4.40
N TYR A 13 -31.47 2.56 4.09
CA TYR A 13 -31.07 2.05 2.78
C TYR A 13 -31.97 0.86 2.40
N ASP A 14 -32.83 1.06 1.41
CA ASP A 14 -33.77 0.03 0.91
C ASP A 14 -33.25 -0.70 -0.35
N GLY A 15 -31.96 -0.54 -0.68
CA GLY A 15 -31.33 -1.16 -1.84
C GLY A 15 -30.66 -2.51 -1.57
N GLU A 16 -30.21 -3.17 -2.64
CA GLU A 16 -29.37 -4.37 -2.51
C GLU A 16 -27.98 -4.03 -1.95
N PRO A 17 -27.33 -4.94 -1.20
CA PRO A 17 -26.00 -4.69 -0.62
C PRO A 17 -24.99 -4.24 -1.67
N LEU A 18 -24.39 -3.07 -1.47
CA LEU A 18 -23.51 -2.44 -2.45
C LEU A 18 -22.05 -2.55 -2.03
N ILE A 19 -21.16 -2.85 -2.98
CA ILE A 19 -19.71 -2.87 -2.78
C ILE A 19 -19.05 -1.96 -3.79
N VAL A 20 -18.51 -0.85 -3.30
CA VAL A 20 -17.88 0.18 -4.12
C VAL A 20 -16.39 0.24 -3.80
N PRO A 21 -15.52 -0.34 -4.63
CA PRO A 21 -14.09 -0.18 -4.47
C PRO A 21 -13.68 1.24 -4.90
N ILE A 22 -12.85 1.89 -4.09
CA ILE A 22 -12.21 3.17 -4.39
C ILE A 22 -10.69 2.93 -4.41
N PRO A 23 -10.14 2.49 -5.55
CA PRO A 23 -8.74 2.05 -5.64
C PRO A 23 -7.74 3.13 -5.26
N VAL A 24 -8.07 4.39 -5.52
CA VAL A 24 -7.21 5.55 -5.24
C VAL A 24 -6.87 5.69 -3.75
N PHE A 25 -7.81 5.31 -2.87
CA PHE A 25 -7.64 5.34 -1.42
C PHE A 25 -7.44 3.95 -0.81
N ASP A 26 -7.26 2.91 -1.63
CA ASP A 26 -7.22 1.49 -1.22
C ASP A 26 -8.37 1.13 -0.25
N THR A 27 -9.54 1.73 -0.47
CA THR A 27 -10.69 1.63 0.42
C THR A 27 -11.86 1.03 -0.33
N THR A 28 -12.60 0.12 0.29
CA THR A 28 -13.85 -0.43 -0.21
C THR A 28 -14.97 0.04 0.69
N ILE A 29 -15.97 0.71 0.11
CA ILE A 29 -17.20 1.07 0.82
C ILE A 29 -18.20 -0.06 0.63
N MET A 30 -18.75 -0.55 1.73
CA MET A 30 -19.78 -1.58 1.77
C MET A 30 -21.03 -0.96 2.40
N ILE A 31 -22.18 -1.11 1.74
CA ILE A 31 -23.45 -0.56 2.20
C ILE A 31 -24.43 -1.73 2.40
N GLY A 32 -25.01 -1.83 3.59
CA GLY A 32 -25.92 -2.92 3.96
C GLY A 32 -25.21 -4.19 4.45
N ASP A 33 -25.96 -5.30 4.51
CA ASP A 33 -25.45 -6.60 5.01
C ASP A 33 -24.64 -7.34 3.92
N VAL A 34 -23.42 -6.85 3.68
CA VAL A 34 -22.51 -7.41 2.69
C VAL A 34 -21.75 -8.61 3.25
N LYS A 35 -21.98 -9.80 2.68
CA LYS A 35 -21.25 -11.04 3.02
C LYS A 35 -19.98 -11.29 2.20
N GLN A 36 -19.76 -10.51 1.15
CA GLN A 36 -18.64 -10.68 0.22
C GLN A 36 -17.38 -9.97 0.73
N ARG A 37 -16.20 -10.50 0.35
CA ARG A 37 -14.90 -10.01 0.82
C ARG A 37 -14.51 -8.72 0.09
N ALA A 38 -13.95 -7.77 0.83
CA ALA A 38 -13.43 -6.53 0.28
C ALA A 38 -12.25 -6.78 -0.67
N LYS A 39 -12.16 -5.99 -1.75
CA LYS A 39 -11.08 -6.07 -2.74
C LYS A 39 -9.83 -5.29 -2.35
N THR A 40 -9.96 -4.34 -1.41
CA THR A 40 -8.87 -3.45 -0.99
C THR A 40 -8.49 -3.67 0.48
N ASP A 41 -7.39 -3.06 0.89
CA ASP A 41 -6.83 -3.22 2.24
C ASP A 41 -7.72 -2.59 3.32
N TYR A 42 -8.35 -1.45 3.04
CA TYR A 42 -9.24 -0.77 3.98
C TYR A 42 -10.71 -0.96 3.59
N VAL A 43 -11.57 -1.06 4.60
CA VAL A 43 -13.01 -1.27 4.44
C VAL A 43 -13.78 -0.29 5.32
N ILE A 44 -14.77 0.35 4.73
CA ILE A 44 -15.77 1.15 5.43
C ILE A 44 -17.11 0.46 5.21
N MET A 45 -17.74 -0.02 6.28
CA MET A 45 -19.04 -0.67 6.25
C MET A 45 -20.08 0.27 6.87
N LEU A 46 -21.07 0.66 6.06
CA LEU A 46 -22.19 1.49 6.46
C LEU A 46 -23.36 0.58 6.82
N GLN A 47 -23.74 0.55 8.09
CA GLN A 47 -24.84 -0.22 8.65
C GLN A 47 -25.97 0.72 9.10
N ALA A 48 -27.14 0.18 9.46
CA ALA A 48 -28.29 1.00 9.83
C ALA A 48 -28.03 1.85 11.10
N ASP A 49 -27.34 1.29 12.08
CA ASP A 49 -27.07 1.84 13.41
C ASP A 49 -25.74 2.63 13.51
N GLY A 50 -24.85 2.49 12.53
CA GLY A 50 -23.57 3.17 12.51
C GLY A 50 -22.66 2.70 11.38
N PHE A 51 -21.44 3.21 11.38
CA PHE A 51 -20.41 2.79 10.43
C PHE A 51 -19.24 2.13 11.14
N LYS A 52 -18.63 1.15 10.48
CA LYS A 52 -17.40 0.50 10.90
C LYS A 52 -16.32 0.81 9.89
N PHE A 53 -15.14 1.15 10.37
CA PHE A 53 -13.96 1.31 9.54
C PHE A 53 -12.85 0.40 10.07
N GLY A 54 -12.02 -0.11 9.18
CA GLY A 54 -10.92 -0.96 9.57
C GLY A 54 -10.16 -1.52 8.39
N LYS A 55 -9.18 -2.36 8.70
CA LYS A 55 -8.48 -3.15 7.68
C LYS A 55 -9.34 -4.36 7.34
N SER A 56 -9.29 -4.83 6.09
CA SER A 56 -9.94 -6.05 5.66
C SER A 56 -9.53 -7.22 6.58
N GLY A 57 -10.49 -7.81 7.28
CA GLY A 57 -10.28 -8.87 8.28
C GLY A 57 -10.00 -8.41 9.72
N LEU A 58 -9.81 -7.10 9.96
CA LEU A 58 -9.62 -6.48 11.27
C LEU A 58 -10.52 -5.23 11.37
N MET A 59 -11.83 -5.47 11.39
CA MET A 59 -12.82 -4.42 11.59
C MET A 59 -12.88 -3.99 13.05
N SER A 60 -13.22 -2.72 13.30
CA SER A 60 -13.59 -2.29 14.65
C SER A 60 -14.74 -3.16 15.18
N PRO A 61 -14.65 -3.67 16.43
CA PRO A 61 -15.72 -4.46 17.01
C PRO A 61 -17.01 -3.66 17.14
N ASN A 62 -16.89 -2.36 17.44
CA ASN A 62 -18.01 -1.47 17.70
C ASN A 62 -18.32 -0.61 16.46
N ALA A 63 -19.62 -0.45 16.18
CA ALA A 63 -20.10 0.53 15.22
C ALA A 63 -19.91 1.94 15.78
N THR A 64 -19.38 2.83 14.97
CA THR A 64 -19.25 4.25 15.29
C THR A 64 -20.55 4.94 14.88
N PRO A 65 -21.18 5.74 15.76
CA PRO A 65 -22.43 6.40 15.43
C PRO A 65 -22.21 7.46 14.34
N TYR A 66 -23.20 7.61 13.47
CA TYR A 66 -23.15 8.57 12.36
C TYR A 66 -23.02 10.02 12.82
N SER A 67 -23.54 10.36 14.00
CA SER A 67 -23.40 11.67 14.64
C SER A 67 -21.94 12.13 14.80
N SER A 68 -20.97 11.20 14.83
CA SER A 68 -19.54 11.52 14.92
C SER A 68 -18.92 12.03 13.62
N LEU A 69 -19.60 11.86 12.48
CA LEU A 69 -19.07 12.29 11.20
C LEU A 69 -19.02 13.82 11.12
N PRO A 70 -17.90 14.43 10.70
CA PRO A 70 -17.76 15.89 10.60
C PRO A 70 -18.50 16.47 9.37
N ILE A 71 -19.53 15.79 8.88
CA ILE A 71 -20.30 16.19 7.70
C ILE A 71 -21.55 17.00 8.06
N TRP A 72 -22.05 16.91 9.30
CA TRP A 72 -23.40 17.38 9.64
C TRP A 72 -23.64 18.88 9.50
N GLY A 73 -22.63 19.74 9.64
CA GLY A 73 -22.78 21.19 9.46
C GLY A 73 -24.08 21.76 10.06
N GLN A 74 -24.95 22.33 9.21
CA GLN A 74 -26.32 22.75 9.56
C GLN A 74 -27.42 21.77 9.10
N GLN A 75 -27.06 20.70 8.37
CA GLN A 75 -28.01 19.75 7.79
C GLN A 75 -28.31 18.61 8.76
N LYS A 76 -29.59 18.24 8.87
CA LYS A 76 -30.05 17.14 9.73
C LYS A 76 -30.14 15.79 9.01
N SER A 77 -30.20 15.82 7.68
CA SER A 77 -30.31 14.65 6.83
C SER A 77 -29.62 14.91 5.49
N TYR A 78 -28.95 13.89 4.97
CA TYR A 78 -28.39 13.88 3.63
C TYR A 78 -29.20 12.95 2.74
N LYS A 79 -29.67 13.48 1.62
CA LYS A 79 -30.26 12.71 0.52
C LYS A 79 -29.26 12.53 -0.62
N ASN A 80 -29.60 11.66 -1.56
CA ASN A 80 -28.77 11.38 -2.71
C ASN A 80 -28.44 12.64 -3.54
N GLU A 81 -29.43 13.52 -3.73
CA GLU A 81 -29.25 14.79 -4.45
C GLU A 81 -28.26 15.73 -3.75
N ASP A 82 -28.35 15.86 -2.42
CA ASP A 82 -27.43 16.69 -1.63
C ASP A 82 -25.99 16.17 -1.73
N VAL A 83 -25.83 14.85 -1.66
CA VAL A 83 -24.51 14.21 -1.76
C VAL A 83 -23.94 14.38 -3.17
N LEU A 84 -24.78 14.26 -4.21
CA LEU A 84 -24.34 14.46 -5.59
C LEU A 84 -23.89 15.91 -5.82
N HIS A 85 -24.64 16.90 -5.32
CA HIS A 85 -24.28 18.31 -5.40
C HIS A 85 -22.96 18.59 -4.65
N LEU A 86 -22.81 18.08 -3.43
CA LEU A 86 -21.57 18.23 -2.67
C LEU A 86 -20.37 17.62 -3.38
N LEU A 87 -20.53 16.47 -4.03
CA LEU A 87 -19.45 15.82 -4.78
C LEU A 87 -19.08 16.61 -6.04
N GLN A 88 -20.06 17.16 -6.74
CA GLN A 88 -19.84 17.99 -7.93
C GLN A 88 -19.15 19.31 -7.59
N ASP A 89 -19.65 20.01 -6.56
CA ASP A 89 -19.10 21.30 -6.13
C ASP A 89 -17.65 21.17 -5.62
N ASN A 90 -17.31 20.01 -5.05
CA ASN A 90 -15.98 19.75 -4.49
C ASN A 90 -15.12 18.82 -5.37
N GLU A 91 -15.51 18.55 -6.61
CA GLU A 91 -14.80 17.59 -7.47
C GLU A 91 -13.30 17.93 -7.60
N SER A 92 -12.99 19.21 -7.79
CA SER A 92 -11.60 19.69 -7.92
C SER A 92 -10.78 19.42 -6.65
N GLN A 93 -11.37 19.70 -5.48
CA GLN A 93 -10.71 19.46 -4.18
C GLN A 93 -10.52 17.96 -3.93
N LEU A 94 -11.52 17.13 -4.26
CA LEU A 94 -11.44 15.68 -4.14
C LEU A 94 -10.32 15.10 -5.03
N ARG A 95 -10.20 15.60 -6.27
CA ARG A 95 -9.10 15.21 -7.18
C ARG A 95 -7.73 15.63 -6.63
N GLN A 96 -7.61 16.84 -6.09
CA GLN A 96 -6.35 17.32 -5.51
C GLN A 96 -5.98 16.52 -4.25
N LEU A 97 -6.94 16.22 -3.39
CA LEU A 97 -6.74 15.40 -2.21
C LEU A 97 -6.34 13.96 -2.58
N ALA A 98 -7.00 13.37 -3.58
CA ALA A 98 -6.63 12.07 -4.12
C ALA A 98 -5.18 12.04 -4.63
N PHE A 99 -4.78 13.05 -5.41
CA PHE A 99 -3.41 13.18 -5.88
C PHE A 99 -2.40 13.32 -4.73
N PHE A 100 -2.71 14.18 -3.76
CA PHE A 100 -1.85 14.40 -2.59
C PHE A 100 -1.72 13.14 -1.73
N TYR A 101 -2.82 12.44 -1.47
CA TYR A 101 -2.83 11.17 -0.75
C TYR A 101 -1.94 10.15 -1.45
N GLN A 102 -2.08 10.00 -2.76
CA GLN A 102 -1.29 9.05 -3.54
C GLN A 102 0.20 9.42 -3.52
N TYR A 103 0.53 10.71 -3.59
CA TYR A 103 1.89 11.21 -3.49
C TYR A 103 2.51 10.95 -2.11
N VAL A 104 1.82 11.33 -1.03
CA VAL A 104 2.26 11.13 0.35
C VAL A 104 2.43 9.64 0.66
N LYS A 105 1.51 8.80 0.19
CA LYS A 105 1.62 7.34 0.32
C LYS A 105 2.88 6.82 -0.38
N ALA A 106 3.13 7.24 -1.62
CA ALA A 106 4.33 6.83 -2.35
C ALA A 106 5.60 7.30 -1.63
N PHE A 107 5.62 8.53 -1.14
CA PHE A 107 6.73 9.08 -0.37
C PHE A 107 7.00 8.28 0.92
N LEU A 108 5.97 8.01 1.73
CA LEU A 108 6.06 7.17 2.93
C LEU A 108 6.60 5.78 2.60
N GLN A 109 6.13 5.17 1.50
CA GLN A 109 6.61 3.87 1.06
C GLN A 109 8.12 3.91 0.71
N VAL A 110 8.59 4.96 0.04
CA VAL A 110 10.01 5.15 -0.27
C VAL A 110 10.81 5.34 1.03
N LEU A 111 10.30 6.14 1.97
CA LEU A 111 10.96 6.41 3.25
C LEU A 111 11.10 5.14 4.08
N ILE A 112 10.03 4.34 4.22
CA ILE A 112 10.07 3.03 4.89
C ILE A 112 11.08 2.11 4.20
N SER A 113 11.08 2.10 2.86
CA SER A 113 12.02 1.28 2.09
C SER A 113 13.46 1.71 2.35
N ALA A 114 13.74 3.02 2.40
CA ALA A 114 15.06 3.56 2.69
C ALA A 114 15.53 3.20 4.12
N VAL A 115 14.64 3.24 5.11
CA VAL A 115 14.94 2.77 6.48
C VAL A 115 15.27 1.28 6.47
N LEU A 116 14.50 0.47 5.76
CA LEU A 116 14.76 -0.97 5.60
C LEU A 116 16.13 -1.22 4.96
N VAL A 117 16.47 -0.49 3.88
CA VAL A 117 17.79 -0.55 3.23
C VAL A 117 18.89 -0.23 4.24
N PHE A 118 18.71 0.83 5.01
CA PHE A 118 19.68 1.28 6.00
C PHE A 118 19.90 0.22 7.09
N VAL A 119 18.83 -0.39 7.60
CA VAL A 119 18.92 -1.49 8.57
C VAL A 119 19.67 -2.69 7.98
N ILE A 120 19.33 -3.12 6.75
CA ILE A 120 20.02 -4.22 6.07
C ILE A 120 21.50 -3.89 5.87
N ALA A 121 21.83 -2.67 5.45
CA ALA A 121 23.19 -2.22 5.26
C ALA A 121 23.99 -2.27 6.57
N LEU A 122 23.42 -1.77 7.68
CA LEU A 122 24.04 -1.82 9.01
C LEU A 122 24.30 -3.26 9.46
N VAL A 123 23.32 -4.15 9.31
CA VAL A 123 23.46 -5.58 9.65
C VAL A 123 24.50 -6.27 8.76
N SER A 124 24.71 -5.78 7.54
CA SER A 124 25.68 -6.34 6.57
C SER A 124 27.13 -5.90 6.82
N ILE A 125 27.38 -4.85 7.60
CA ILE A 125 28.73 -4.35 7.95
C ILE A 125 29.65 -5.43 8.55
N PRO A 126 29.24 -6.22 9.57
CA PRO A 126 30.09 -7.29 10.12
C PRO A 126 30.41 -8.38 9.09
N PHE A 127 29.50 -8.69 8.17
CA PHE A 127 29.74 -9.67 7.09
C PHE A 127 30.73 -9.16 6.05
N GLY A 128 30.69 -7.86 5.72
CA GLY A 128 31.62 -7.23 4.77
C GLY A 128 33.07 -7.22 5.24
N ARG A 129 33.31 -7.11 6.56
CA ARG A 129 34.66 -7.17 7.14
C ARG A 129 35.36 -8.52 6.97
N GLY A 130 34.60 -9.62 6.89
CA GLY A 130 35.14 -10.97 6.69
C GLY A 130 35.43 -11.33 5.22
N ALA A 131 34.91 -10.57 4.26
CA ALA A 131 34.95 -10.89 2.83
C ALA A 131 35.87 -9.99 1.99
N GLY A 132 36.55 -9.01 2.59
CA GLY A 132 37.49 -8.12 1.87
C GLY A 132 36.84 -7.17 0.85
N VAL A 133 35.51 -7.07 0.83
CA VAL A 133 34.76 -6.25 -0.14
C VAL A 133 34.70 -4.79 0.33
N ARG A 134 35.06 -3.84 -0.55
CA ARG A 134 35.03 -2.41 -0.23
C ARG A 134 33.59 -1.95 0.05
N TYR A 135 33.40 -1.17 1.12
CA TYR A 135 32.11 -0.60 1.53
C TYR A 135 31.36 0.10 0.38
N GLN A 136 32.07 0.82 -0.49
CA GLN A 136 31.49 1.45 -1.69
C GLN A 136 30.84 0.44 -2.64
N GLN A 137 31.42 -0.74 -2.82
CA GLN A 137 30.87 -1.78 -3.71
C GLN A 137 29.62 -2.41 -3.09
N LEU A 138 29.65 -2.70 -1.78
CA LEU A 138 28.48 -3.20 -1.04
C LEU A 138 27.32 -2.20 -1.06
N TRP A 139 27.61 -0.92 -0.87
CA TRP A 139 26.60 0.15 -0.91
C TRP A 139 26.01 0.31 -2.32
N MET A 140 26.83 0.19 -3.36
CA MET A 140 26.38 0.25 -4.75
C MET A 140 25.49 -0.95 -5.11
N PHE A 141 25.87 -2.17 -4.69
CA PHE A 141 25.03 -3.36 -4.87
C PHE A 141 23.72 -3.28 -4.08
N ALA A 142 23.74 -2.79 -2.84
CA ALA A 142 22.54 -2.64 -2.03
C ALA A 142 21.59 -1.57 -2.62
N SER A 143 22.13 -0.43 -3.03
CA SER A 143 21.34 0.65 -3.65
C SER A 143 20.73 0.20 -4.99
N TYR A 144 21.50 -0.41 -5.90
CA TYR A 144 20.92 -0.97 -7.13
C TYR A 144 19.95 -2.12 -6.84
N GLY A 145 20.30 -3.03 -5.92
CA GLY A 145 19.46 -4.16 -5.52
C GLY A 145 18.13 -3.76 -4.88
N LEU A 146 18.00 -2.54 -4.35
CA LEU A 146 16.77 -2.04 -3.73
C LEU A 146 16.03 -1.00 -4.56
N THR A 147 16.74 -0.24 -5.40
CA THR A 147 16.11 0.79 -6.26
C THR A 147 15.56 0.23 -7.56
N LEU A 148 16.27 -0.70 -8.21
CA LEU A 148 15.84 -1.33 -9.46
C LEU A 148 14.45 -2.01 -9.35
N PRO A 149 14.12 -2.74 -8.27
CA PRO A 149 12.83 -3.42 -8.11
C PRO A 149 11.72 -2.43 -7.86
N LEU A 150 12.03 -1.39 -7.10
CA LEU A 150 11.08 -0.33 -6.79
C LEU A 150 10.72 0.41 -8.09
N ALA A 151 11.72 0.72 -8.91
CA ALA A 151 11.54 1.34 -10.22
C ALA A 151 10.75 0.43 -11.17
N ILE A 152 11.15 -0.84 -11.34
CA ILE A 152 10.46 -1.80 -12.22
C ILE A 152 9.02 -2.04 -11.75
N LYS A 153 8.79 -2.21 -10.44
CA LYS A 153 7.45 -2.37 -9.87
C LYS A 153 6.59 -1.13 -10.09
N THR A 154 7.18 0.06 -9.98
CA THR A 154 6.48 1.33 -10.23
C THR A 154 6.08 1.46 -11.70
N ILE A 155 7.00 1.14 -12.63
CA ILE A 155 6.73 1.12 -14.07
C ILE A 155 5.62 0.12 -14.42
N LEU A 156 5.71 -1.12 -13.91
CA LEU A 156 4.69 -2.16 -14.14
C LEU A 156 3.32 -1.78 -13.57
N LYS A 157 3.30 -1.11 -12.40
CA LYS A 157 2.06 -0.62 -11.80
C LYS A 157 1.45 0.53 -12.61
N LEU A 158 2.27 1.39 -13.20
CA LEU A 158 1.83 2.46 -14.10
C LEU A 158 1.29 1.92 -15.44
N THR A 159 1.80 0.78 -15.93
CA THR A 159 1.28 0.12 -17.15
C THR A 159 0.09 -0.81 -16.88
N GLY A 160 -0.39 -0.90 -15.64
CA GLY A 160 -1.52 -1.74 -15.25
C GLY A 160 -1.20 -3.24 -15.15
N PHE A 161 0.08 -3.63 -15.26
CA PHE A 161 0.51 -5.02 -15.18
C PHE A 161 0.77 -5.43 -13.72
N PHE A 162 -0.09 -6.27 -13.16
CA PHE A 162 0.06 -6.81 -11.81
C PHE A 162 0.68 -8.21 -11.85
N ILE A 163 1.94 -8.33 -11.45
CA ILE A 163 2.59 -9.63 -11.28
C ILE A 163 2.48 -10.05 -9.80
N PRO A 164 1.67 -11.07 -9.46
CA PRO A 164 1.58 -11.56 -8.09
C PRO A 164 2.95 -12.10 -7.65
N TYR A 165 3.29 -11.86 -6.38
CA TYR A 165 4.57 -12.28 -5.77
C TYR A 165 5.84 -11.71 -6.44
N PHE A 166 5.75 -10.67 -7.26
CA PHE A 166 6.91 -10.03 -7.91
C PHE A 166 8.04 -9.71 -6.93
N THR A 167 7.70 -9.16 -5.75
CA THR A 167 8.66 -8.87 -4.69
C THR A 167 9.40 -10.13 -4.22
N MET A 168 8.69 -11.25 -4.06
CA MET A 168 9.27 -12.53 -3.61
C MET A 168 10.19 -13.12 -4.67
N ILE A 169 9.73 -13.17 -5.93
CA ILE A 169 10.52 -13.68 -7.06
C ILE A 169 11.81 -12.86 -7.22
N TYR A 170 11.69 -11.54 -7.11
CA TYR A 170 12.83 -10.64 -7.17
C TYR A 170 13.86 -10.91 -6.08
N TRP A 171 13.45 -10.97 -4.80
CA TRP A 171 14.37 -11.25 -3.71
C TRP A 171 15.03 -12.62 -3.85
N PHE A 172 14.30 -13.61 -4.39
CA PHE A 172 14.86 -14.93 -4.70
C PHE A 172 15.96 -14.84 -5.76
N SER A 173 15.74 -14.09 -6.85
CA SER A 173 16.76 -13.83 -7.86
C SER A 173 17.99 -13.10 -7.31
N VAL A 174 17.81 -12.10 -6.44
CA VAL A 174 18.91 -11.38 -5.80
C VAL A 174 19.75 -12.32 -4.93
N ILE A 175 19.12 -13.15 -4.11
CA ILE A 175 19.83 -14.11 -3.25
C ILE A 175 20.68 -15.06 -4.10
N ILE A 176 20.12 -15.60 -5.18
CA ILE A 176 20.85 -16.47 -6.12
C ILE A 176 22.03 -15.72 -6.75
N PHE A 177 21.81 -14.49 -7.19
CA PHE A 177 22.85 -13.70 -7.86
C PHE A 177 24.00 -13.34 -6.92
N VAL A 178 23.69 -12.97 -5.67
CA VAL A 178 24.68 -12.71 -4.62
C VAL A 178 25.45 -13.99 -4.30
N PHE A 179 24.75 -15.12 -4.13
CA PHE A 179 25.38 -16.41 -3.86
C PHE A 179 26.35 -16.83 -4.98
N LEU A 180 25.92 -16.72 -6.24
CA LEU A 180 26.77 -16.99 -7.41
C LEU A 180 27.97 -16.05 -7.45
N THR A 181 27.78 -14.76 -7.20
CA THR A 181 28.85 -13.75 -7.26
C THR A 181 29.92 -14.02 -6.20
N ILE A 182 29.51 -14.30 -4.96
CA ILE A 182 30.43 -14.67 -3.87
C ILE A 182 31.19 -15.95 -4.23
N ASN A 183 30.51 -16.97 -4.77
CA ASN A 183 31.15 -18.22 -5.15
C ASN A 183 32.15 -18.04 -6.30
N THR A 184 31.86 -17.14 -7.25
CA THR A 184 32.75 -16.82 -8.37
C THR A 184 34.00 -16.06 -7.89
N LEU A 185 33.84 -15.10 -6.98
CA LEU A 185 34.95 -14.37 -6.36
C LEU A 185 35.88 -15.32 -5.58
N LYS A 186 35.29 -16.20 -4.75
CA LYS A 186 36.05 -17.19 -3.97
C LYS A 186 36.80 -18.18 -4.87
N ARG A 187 36.20 -18.61 -5.97
CA ARG A 187 36.83 -19.50 -6.97
C ARG A 187 37.97 -18.82 -7.72
N ASN A 188 37.89 -17.51 -7.97
CA ASN A 188 38.95 -16.75 -8.63
C ASN A 188 40.15 -16.45 -7.71
N GLU A 189 39.93 -16.16 -6.43
CA GLU A 189 41.02 -16.04 -5.44
C GLU A 189 41.81 -17.35 -5.27
N ILE A 190 41.11 -18.50 -5.28
CA ILE A 190 41.77 -19.83 -5.19
C ILE A 190 42.64 -20.09 -6.42
N LYS A 191 42.17 -19.75 -7.63
CA LYS A 191 42.95 -19.88 -8.87
C LYS A 191 44.17 -18.95 -8.91
N ALA A 192 44.04 -17.72 -8.40
CA ALA A 192 45.15 -16.76 -8.36
C ALA A 192 46.29 -17.19 -7.43
N ASN A 193 46.00 -17.89 -6.33
CA ASN A 193 47.00 -18.45 -5.43
C ASN A 193 47.69 -19.72 -5.97
N PHE A 194 47.03 -20.48 -6.84
CA PHE A 194 47.62 -21.68 -7.46
C PHE A 194 48.65 -21.36 -8.55
N HIS A 195 48.58 -20.20 -9.20
CA HIS A 195 49.57 -19.77 -10.20
C HIS A 195 50.81 -19.07 -9.62
N LYS A 196 50.85 -18.84 -8.30
CA LYS A 196 51.98 -18.24 -7.58
C LYS A 196 52.89 -19.25 -6.87
N LYS A 197 52.57 -20.55 -6.94
CA LYS A 197 53.44 -21.65 -6.51
C LYS A 197 54.01 -22.35 -7.72
#